data_AF-A0A085G4S0-F1
#
_entry.id   AF-A0A085G4S0-F1
#
_cell.length_a   1.000
_cell.length_b   1.000
_cell.length_c   1.000
_cell.angle_alpha   90.00
_cell.angle_beta   90.00
_cell.angle_gamma   90.00
#
_symmetry.space_group_name_H-M   'P 1'
#
loop_
_entity.id
_entity.type
_entity.pdbx_description
1 polymer ?
#
loop_
_entity_poly.entity_id
_entity_poly.type
_entity_poly.pdbx_seq_one_letter_code
_entity_poly.pdbx_strand_id
1 'polypeptide(L)' 'MINLDVNPEAADDLRALGYRQLPVVITEQESWSGFRPDMINRLQTRATA' A
#
# COMPACT_ATOMS: atom_id res chain seq x y z
N MET A 1 -6.56 5.19 -5.21
CA MET A 1 -6.33 3.80 -5.63
C MET A 1 -5.79 3.83 -7.04
N ILE A 2 -4.71 3.10 -7.33
CA ILE A 2 -4.10 2.99 -8.66
C ILE A 2 -4.32 1.54 -9.12
N ASN A 3 -4.80 1.35 -10.35
CA ASN A 3 -4.92 0.01 -10.94
C ASN A 3 -3.68 -0.29 -11.78
N LEU A 4 -2.90 -1.28 -11.37
CA LEU A 4 -1.64 -1.61 -12.03
C LEU A 4 -1.82 -2.23 -13.41
N ASP A 5 -2.99 -2.79 -13.72
CA ASP A 5 -3.28 -3.34 -15.06
C ASP A 5 -3.31 -2.24 -16.14
N VAL A 6 -3.60 -0.99 -15.74
CA VAL A 6 -3.67 0.17 -16.64
C VAL A 6 -2.54 1.17 -16.39
N ASN A 7 -1.67 0.91 -15.42
CA ASN A 7 -0.51 1.73 -15.05
C ASN A 7 0.73 0.85 -14.84
N PRO A 8 1.33 0.31 -15.92
CA PRO A 8 2.48 -0.57 -15.82
C PRO A 8 3.71 0.12 -15.21
N GLU A 9 3.90 1.43 -15.41
CA GLU A 9 5.00 2.18 -14.79
C GLU A 9 4.95 2.10 -13.25
N ALA A 10 3.75 2.20 -12.67
CA ALA A 10 3.59 2.11 -11.22
C ALA A 10 3.97 0.71 -10.68
N ALA A 11 3.78 -0.34 -11.48
CA ALA A 11 4.19 -1.70 -11.09
C ALA A 11 5.71 -1.87 -11.11
N ASP A 12 6.41 -1.20 -12.03
CA ASP A 12 7.88 -1.19 -12.07
C ASP A 12 8.46 -0.39 -10.89
N ASP A 13 7.88 0.77 -10.59
CA ASP A 13 8.27 1.60 -9.44
C ASP A 13 8.13 0.85 -8.12
N LEU A 14 6.99 0.18 -7.90
CA LEU A 14 6.76 -0.63 -6.70
C LEU A 14 7.77 -1.78 -6.57
N ARG A 15 8.16 -2.39 -7.70
CA ARG A 15 9.20 -3.43 -7.71
C ARG A 15 10.57 -2.86 -7.38
N ALA A 16 10.91 -1.68 -7.89
CA ALA A 16 12.16 -0.98 -7.57
C ALA A 16 12.25 -0.60 -6.08
N LEU A 17 11.11 -0.25 -5.46
CA LEU A 17 10.98 -0.01 -4.02
C LEU A 17 11.04 -1.29 -3.16
N GLY A 18 11.09 -2.47 -3.79
CA GLY A 18 11.24 -3.75 -3.11
C GLY A 18 9.92 -4.43 -2.72
N TYR A 19 8.77 -3.87 -3.09
CA TYR A 19 7.50 -4.57 -2.88
C TYR A 19 7.40 -5.78 -3.81
N ARG A 20 6.97 -6.92 -3.23
CA ARG A 20 6.86 -8.20 -3.94
C ARG A 20 5.44 -8.76 -3.99
N GLN A 21 4.50 -8.15 -3.26
CA GLN A 21 3.12 -8.61 -3.15
C GLN A 21 2.15 -7.43 -3.26
N LEU A 22 0.99 -7.69 -3.85
CA LEU A 22 -0.15 -6.75 -3.88
C LEU A 22 -1.24 -7.18 -2.88
N PRO A 23 -2.10 -6.25 -2.43
CA PRO A 23 -2.05 -4.80 -2.67
C PRO A 23 -0.87 -4.14 -1.94
N VAL A 24 -0.40 -2.99 -2.42
CA VAL A 24 0.50 -2.10 -1.67
C VAL A 24 -0.34 -0.95 -1.12
N VAL A 25 -0.17 -0.65 0.16
CA VAL A 25 -0.80 0.50 0.81
C VAL A 25 0.30 1.40 1.33
N ILE A 26 0.19 2.68 1.00
CA ILE A 26 1.12 3.73 1.42
C ILE A 26 0.29 4.79 2.15
N THR A 27 0.75 5.17 3.32
CA THR A 27 0.22 6.27 4.13
C THR A 27 1.33 7.29 4.37
N GLU A 28 1.01 8.39 5.06
CA GLU A 28 2.01 9.40 5.41
C GLU A 28 3.12 8.86 6.33
N GLN A 29 2.82 7.86 7.17
CA GLN A 29 3.70 7.38 8.23
C GLN A 29 4.35 6.04 7.91
N GLU A 30 3.63 5.18 7.19
CA GLU A 30 4.04 3.81 6.93
C GLU A 30 3.52 3.28 5.60
N SER A 31 4.16 2.21 5.13
CA SER A 31 3.75 1.49 3.94
C SER A 31 3.91 -0.01 4.15
N TRP A 32 3.06 -0.80 3.50
CA TRP A 32 3.14 -2.25 3.57
C TRP A 32 2.63 -2.89 2.28
N SER A 33 2.96 -4.16 2.09
CA SER A 33 2.42 -5.01 1.02
C SER A 33 1.59 -6.16 1.59
N GLY A 34 0.63 -6.61 0.79
CA GLY A 34 -0.30 -7.67 1.14
C GLY A 34 -1.54 -7.21 1.92
N PHE A 35 -2.53 -8.11 2.02
CA PHE A 35 -3.75 -7.84 2.76
C PHE A 35 -3.50 -7.94 4.28
N ARG A 36 -3.43 -6.79 4.94
CA ARG A 36 -3.14 -6.63 6.37
C ARG A 36 -4.24 -5.83 7.08
N PRO A 37 -5.39 -6.45 7.39
CA PRO A 37 -6.52 -5.76 8.02
C PRO A 37 -6.15 -5.18 9.40
N ASP A 38 -5.18 -5.79 10.09
CA ASP A 38 -4.64 -5.29 11.36
C ASP A 38 -4.00 -3.91 11.24
N MET A 39 -3.25 -3.64 10.16
CA MET A 39 -2.67 -2.32 9.88
C MET A 39 -3.76 -1.31 9.50
N ILE A 40 -4.73 -1.71 8.68
CA ILE A 40 -5.85 -0.86 8.24
C ILE A 40 -6.68 -0.38 9.44
N ASN A 41 -7.03 -1.29 10.36
CA ASN A 41 -7.80 -0.94 11.56
C ASN A 41 -7.06 0.07 12.46
N ARG A 42 -5.73 -0.03 12.56
CA ARG A 42 -4.91 0.94 13.33
C ARG A 42 -4.98 2.35 12.74
N LEU A 43 -5.08 2.48 11.41
CA LEU A 43 -5.22 3.78 10.76
C LEU A 43 -6.55 4.44 11.10
N GLN A 44 -7.64 3.67 11.18
CA GLN A 44 -8.93 4.19 11.61
C GLN A 44 -8.84 4.75 13.04
N THR A 45 -8.21 4.01 13.96
CA THR A 45 -7.98 4.48 15.33
C THR A 45 -7.18 5.78 15.38
N ARG A 46 -6.11 5.90 14.59
CA ARG A 46 -5.28 7.11 14.53
C ARG A 46 -6.04 8.31 13.97
N ALA A 47 -6.89 8.11 12.97
CA ALA A 47 -7.66 9.20 12.35
C ALA A 47 -8.75 9.78 13.25
N THR A 48 -9.23 9.00 14.23
CA THR A 48 -10.27 9.41 15.18
C THR A 48 -9.74 10.01 16.49
N ALA A 49 -8.42 9.99 16.69
CA ALA A 49 -7.74 10.55 17.86
C ALA A 49 -7.32 11.99 17.60
#